data_AF-A0A3D2ML43-F1
#
_entry.id   AF-A0A3D2ML43-F1
#
_cell.length_a   1.000
_cell.length_b   1.000
_cell.length_c   1.000
_cell.angle_alpha   90.00
_cell.angle_beta   90.00
_cell.angle_gamma   90.00
#
_symmetry.space_group_name_H-M   'P 1'
#
loop_
_entity.id
_entity.type
_entity.pdbx_description
1 polymer ?
#
loop_
_entity_poly.entity_id
_entity_poly.type
_entity_poly.pdbx_seq_one_letter_code
_entity_poly.pdbx_strand_id
1 'polypeptide(L)'
;MEQQDRIMDGDLQTLGLQSILKMLALSGKTGTLFVHSGPETLSISLRKGQIVALREEGMPQPDLLVMLCLVNKLDPQRAQAVRERASGNTQVALALLVERNWMSAAEMQRRLEFGVTQSISHALRWVDGRFAFHRQLVPMENRMQPLDIDSTLLEALRQADEWEEMGEIHLTRTTVARWLPEIHNDVRSLGLSQEYIEVLCLSNGELPLQAIALVLMTPEARVARIMTRLLELRLIEIVDTALETEVQQDISNLIIRCQTALTRQHQSSNPEQHLLGLVTVLSDCINGLLFHHSRYAKSLRGRGQVPYAEVVRYLERRFANQFQLLSKQQYPILETIEFTHGKLDCASILTLDKLVKGEQLEEFYWEAVLGLAAFLRMVFAELLRDEVGNSHTGRNLNFAWKAFLTEIDQEIHQYQVYRAQRNTHVTRGHDVMQPTHMGIIQNWNHVPENEGGPYRSPEPHRRSI
;
A
#
# COMPACT_ATOMS: atom_id res chain seq x y z
N MET A 1 32.75 18.23 -20.06
CA MET A 1 33.72 17.15 -20.35
C MET A 1 33.14 16.07 -21.29
N GLU A 2 31.98 16.28 -21.94
CA GLU A 2 31.21 15.21 -22.61
C GLU A 2 31.51 14.98 -24.10
N GLN A 3 32.21 15.90 -24.78
CA GLN A 3 32.37 15.82 -26.24
C GLN A 3 33.58 15.01 -26.73
N GLN A 4 34.55 14.68 -25.86
CA GLN A 4 35.86 14.20 -26.33
C GLN A 4 35.96 12.68 -26.55
N ASP A 5 35.00 11.88 -26.06
CA ASP A 5 34.99 10.41 -26.21
C ASP A 5 33.81 9.87 -27.02
N ARG A 6 32.94 10.75 -27.52
CA ARG A 6 31.81 10.40 -28.39
C ARG A 6 32.34 10.14 -29.80
N ILE A 7 32.06 8.96 -30.34
CA ILE A 7 32.58 8.53 -31.65
C ILE A 7 31.48 8.31 -32.69
N MET A 8 30.23 8.27 -32.27
CA MET A 8 29.08 8.12 -33.16
C MET A 8 27.83 8.61 -32.45
N ASP A 9 27.03 9.43 -33.10
CA ASP A 9 25.71 9.83 -32.64
C ASP A 9 24.77 10.08 -33.81
N GLY A 10 23.48 10.12 -33.50
CA GLY A 10 22.44 10.31 -34.50
C GLY A 10 21.05 10.07 -33.93
N ASP A 11 20.09 10.07 -34.85
CA ASP A 11 18.66 9.94 -34.56
C ASP A 11 18.18 8.52 -34.94
N LEU A 12 17.38 7.88 -34.08
CA LEU A 12 16.87 6.52 -34.29
C LEU A 12 15.97 6.40 -35.53
N GLN A 13 15.32 7.49 -35.92
CA GLN A 13 14.49 7.57 -37.13
C GLN A 13 15.30 7.31 -38.41
N THR A 14 16.59 7.67 -38.40
CA THR A 14 17.48 7.49 -39.56
C THR A 14 18.12 6.12 -39.58
N LEU A 15 18.45 5.59 -38.40
CA LEU A 15 19.12 4.32 -38.22
C LEU A 15 18.55 3.66 -36.97
N GLY A 16 17.66 2.69 -37.16
CA GLY A 16 17.04 1.97 -36.06
C GLY A 16 18.06 1.25 -35.16
N LEU A 17 17.66 0.99 -33.90
CA LEU A 17 18.52 0.39 -32.88
C LEU A 17 19.13 -0.95 -33.32
N GLN A 18 18.36 -1.78 -34.03
CA GLN A 18 18.85 -3.05 -34.59
C GLN A 18 20.10 -2.84 -35.47
N SER A 19 20.04 -1.88 -36.40
CA SER A 19 21.12 -1.58 -37.34
C SER A 19 22.34 -1.03 -36.62
N ILE A 20 22.13 -0.16 -35.62
CA ILE A 20 23.21 0.37 -34.78
C ILE A 20 23.95 -0.76 -34.07
N LEU A 21 23.22 -1.64 -33.38
CA LEU A 21 23.80 -2.75 -32.64
C LEU A 21 24.56 -3.71 -33.57
N LYS A 22 24.00 -4.08 -34.72
CA LYS A 22 24.69 -4.91 -35.73
C LYS A 22 25.98 -4.27 -36.23
N MET A 23 25.96 -2.99 -36.55
CA MET A 23 27.16 -2.29 -37.02
C MET A 23 28.26 -2.26 -35.94
N LEU A 24 27.90 -1.99 -34.68
CA LEU A 24 28.86 -2.00 -33.56
C LEU A 24 29.42 -3.39 -33.29
N ALA A 25 28.58 -4.44 -33.45
CA ALA A 25 28.97 -5.84 -33.36
C ALA A 25 30.01 -6.20 -34.43
N LEU A 26 29.66 -5.97 -35.71
CA LEU A 26 30.49 -6.30 -36.87
C LEU A 26 31.83 -5.57 -36.87
N SER A 27 31.85 -4.34 -36.35
CA SER A 27 33.09 -3.56 -36.23
C SER A 27 33.86 -3.81 -34.93
N GLY A 28 33.42 -4.78 -34.11
CA GLY A 28 34.12 -5.23 -32.91
C GLY A 28 34.31 -4.13 -31.86
N LYS A 29 33.39 -3.15 -31.81
CA LYS A 29 33.58 -1.95 -30.98
C LYS A 29 33.55 -2.29 -29.50
N THR A 30 34.30 -1.51 -28.74
CA THR A 30 34.30 -1.53 -27.28
C THR A 30 33.97 -0.13 -26.79
N GLY A 31 33.00 -0.01 -25.90
CA GLY A 31 32.45 1.26 -25.44
C GLY A 31 31.02 1.14 -24.93
N THR A 32 30.35 2.26 -24.70
CA THR A 32 28.98 2.31 -24.18
C THR A 32 28.07 3.04 -25.17
N LEU A 33 26.99 2.38 -25.58
CA LEU A 33 25.91 2.94 -26.38
C LEU A 33 24.84 3.47 -25.44
N PHE A 34 24.53 4.75 -25.55
CA PHE A 34 23.39 5.37 -24.89
C PHE A 34 22.29 5.59 -25.92
N VAL A 35 21.07 5.23 -25.57
CA VAL A 35 19.88 5.38 -26.42
C VAL A 35 18.81 6.05 -25.58
N HIS A 36 18.24 7.14 -26.09
CA HIS A 36 17.26 7.96 -25.38
C HIS A 36 15.98 8.04 -26.20
N SER A 37 14.84 7.81 -25.58
CA SER A 37 13.51 7.93 -26.18
C SER A 37 12.55 8.51 -25.14
N GLY A 38 12.06 9.74 -25.35
CA GLY A 38 11.24 10.43 -24.36
C GLY A 38 11.93 10.52 -22.99
N PRO A 39 11.31 10.03 -21.89
CA PRO A 39 11.90 10.01 -20.55
C PRO A 39 12.81 8.81 -20.29
N GLU A 40 12.93 7.88 -21.24
CA GLU A 40 13.63 6.61 -21.05
C GLU A 40 15.04 6.67 -21.63
N THR A 41 16.00 6.12 -20.89
CA THR A 41 17.39 5.98 -21.33
C THR A 41 17.85 4.54 -21.16
N LEU A 42 18.44 3.99 -22.21
CA LEU A 42 19.05 2.67 -22.24
C LEU A 42 20.56 2.79 -22.48
N SER A 43 21.33 2.22 -21.55
CA SER A 43 22.79 2.19 -21.58
C SER A 43 23.26 0.75 -21.82
N ILE A 44 23.93 0.51 -22.95
CA ILE A 44 24.43 -0.81 -23.37
C ILE A 44 25.95 -0.77 -23.46
N SER A 45 26.65 -1.54 -22.61
CA SER A 45 28.11 -1.67 -22.69
C SER A 45 28.51 -2.83 -23.60
N LEU A 46 29.41 -2.54 -24.54
CA LEU A 46 29.94 -3.46 -25.52
C LEU A 46 31.43 -3.70 -25.31
N ARG A 47 31.88 -4.95 -25.44
CA ARG A 47 33.29 -5.33 -25.46
C ARG A 47 33.54 -6.26 -26.63
N LYS A 48 34.43 -5.87 -27.54
CA LYS A 48 34.75 -6.61 -28.77
C LYS A 48 33.47 -7.01 -29.55
N GLY A 49 32.50 -6.11 -29.63
CA GLY A 49 31.23 -6.36 -30.32
C GLY A 49 30.23 -7.26 -29.57
N GLN A 50 30.47 -7.61 -28.31
CA GLN A 50 29.56 -8.41 -27.48
C GLN A 50 28.93 -7.56 -26.37
N ILE A 51 27.69 -7.85 -25.98
CA ILE A 51 27.00 -7.15 -24.88
C ILE A 51 27.56 -7.68 -23.56
N VAL A 52 28.18 -6.79 -22.78
CA VAL A 52 28.73 -7.13 -21.47
C VAL A 52 27.93 -6.52 -20.34
N ALA A 53 27.08 -5.53 -20.58
CA ALA A 53 26.17 -4.96 -19.59
C ALA A 53 25.04 -4.16 -20.25
N LEU A 54 23.92 -4.04 -19.54
CA LEU A 54 22.79 -3.22 -19.92
C LEU A 54 22.17 -2.60 -18.66
N ARG A 55 21.71 -1.36 -18.75
CA ARG A 55 20.92 -0.68 -17.71
C ARG A 55 19.89 0.23 -18.35
N GLU A 56 18.67 0.13 -17.84
CA GLU A 56 17.62 1.14 -18.04
C GLU A 56 17.75 2.19 -16.92
N GLU A 57 17.89 3.45 -17.28
CA GLU A 57 17.97 4.56 -16.31
C GLU A 57 16.57 5.12 -16.05
N GLY A 58 16.34 5.64 -14.84
CA GLY A 58 15.05 6.22 -14.44
C GLY A 58 13.95 5.21 -14.09
N MET A 59 14.18 3.91 -14.35
CA MET A 59 13.24 2.84 -14.01
C MET A 59 13.63 2.17 -12.68
N PRO A 60 12.77 2.20 -11.64
CA PRO A 60 13.01 1.44 -10.42
C PRO A 60 13.10 -0.06 -10.75
N GLN A 61 14.22 -0.69 -10.39
CA GLN A 61 14.32 -2.14 -10.56
C GLN A 61 13.45 -2.85 -9.51
N PRO A 62 12.55 -3.75 -9.92
CA PRO A 62 11.75 -4.52 -8.98
C PRO A 62 12.66 -5.44 -8.13
N ASP A 63 12.35 -5.59 -6.84
CA ASP A 63 13.12 -6.44 -5.94
C ASP A 63 12.94 -7.92 -6.29
N LEU A 64 13.90 -8.46 -7.05
CA LEU A 64 13.89 -9.85 -7.50
C LEU A 64 13.80 -10.84 -6.34
N LEU A 65 14.38 -10.55 -5.18
CA LEU A 65 14.36 -11.49 -4.05
C LEU A 65 12.94 -11.63 -3.48
N VAL A 66 12.21 -10.52 -3.36
CA VAL A 66 10.78 -10.55 -2.97
C VAL A 66 9.99 -11.36 -3.96
N MET A 67 10.19 -11.09 -5.26
CA MET A 67 9.43 -11.78 -6.29
C MET A 67 9.70 -13.28 -6.29
N LEU A 68 10.96 -13.71 -6.09
CA LEU A 68 11.32 -15.12 -5.94
C LEU A 68 10.66 -15.78 -4.72
N CYS A 69 10.47 -15.04 -3.63
CA CYS A 69 9.68 -15.51 -2.48
C CYS A 69 8.20 -15.69 -2.82
N LEU A 70 7.60 -14.73 -3.53
CA LEU A 70 6.18 -14.80 -3.91
C LEU A 70 5.87 -16.01 -4.79
N VAL A 71 6.84 -16.44 -5.62
CA VAL A 71 6.71 -17.67 -6.44
C VAL A 71 7.28 -18.92 -5.77
N ASN A 72 7.55 -18.89 -4.46
CA ASN A 72 8.11 -20.00 -3.68
C ASN A 72 9.44 -20.58 -4.21
N LYS A 73 10.22 -19.79 -4.96
CA LYS A 73 11.57 -20.16 -5.44
C LYS A 73 12.68 -19.81 -4.45
N LEU A 74 12.39 -18.95 -3.48
CA LEU A 74 13.32 -18.55 -2.43
C LEU A 74 12.59 -18.38 -1.10
N ASP A 75 13.17 -18.89 -0.02
CA ASP A 75 12.61 -18.70 1.32
C ASP A 75 12.83 -17.25 1.83
N PRO A 76 11.87 -16.63 2.56
CA PRO A 76 12.02 -15.27 3.06
C PRO A 76 13.26 -15.00 3.94
N GLN A 77 13.67 -15.96 4.77
CA GLN A 77 14.88 -15.80 5.60
C GLN A 77 16.13 -15.79 4.73
N ARG A 78 16.16 -16.64 3.70
CA ARG A 78 17.25 -16.69 2.70
C ARG A 78 17.31 -15.39 1.90
N ALA A 79 16.17 -14.88 1.45
CA ALA A 79 16.08 -13.61 0.73
C ALA A 79 16.61 -12.45 1.58
N GLN A 80 16.21 -12.34 2.84
CA GLN A 80 16.67 -11.28 3.74
C GLN A 80 18.21 -11.32 3.92
N ALA A 81 18.79 -12.51 4.13
CA ALA A 81 20.23 -12.67 4.29
C ALA A 81 21.05 -12.36 3.02
N VAL A 82 20.42 -12.32 1.85
CA VAL A 82 21.04 -11.88 0.58
C VAL A 82 20.85 -10.38 0.41
N ARG A 83 19.65 -9.86 0.70
CA ARG A 83 19.32 -8.43 0.61
C ARG A 83 20.29 -7.57 1.41
N GLU A 84 20.58 -7.95 2.66
CA GLU A 84 21.50 -7.23 3.55
C GLU A 84 22.92 -7.12 2.98
N ARG A 85 23.35 -8.08 2.15
CA ARG A 85 24.68 -8.09 1.55
C ARG A 85 24.72 -7.50 0.15
N ALA A 86 23.61 -7.56 -0.57
CA ALA A 86 23.52 -7.08 -1.96
C ALA A 86 23.33 -5.57 -2.06
N SER A 87 22.93 -4.89 -0.97
CA SER A 87 22.72 -3.44 -0.92
C SER A 87 21.83 -2.92 -2.07
N GLY A 88 20.81 -3.69 -2.44
CA GLY A 88 19.88 -3.34 -3.52
C GLY A 88 20.36 -3.62 -4.94
N ASN A 89 21.57 -4.17 -5.14
CA ASN A 89 22.04 -4.55 -6.48
C ASN A 89 21.58 -5.96 -6.87
N THR A 90 20.69 -6.04 -7.86
CA THR A 90 20.13 -7.30 -8.39
C THR A 90 21.20 -8.29 -8.87
N GLN A 91 22.27 -7.82 -9.52
CA GLN A 91 23.31 -8.71 -10.02
C GLN A 91 24.15 -9.30 -8.88
N VAL A 92 24.44 -8.50 -7.85
CA VAL A 92 25.11 -8.96 -6.64
C VAL A 92 24.22 -9.97 -5.91
N ALA A 93 22.91 -9.70 -5.82
CA ALA A 93 21.95 -10.62 -5.23
C ALA A 93 21.94 -11.98 -5.96
N LEU A 94 21.84 -11.99 -7.29
CA LEU A 94 21.92 -13.21 -8.10
C LEU A 94 23.22 -13.98 -7.85
N ALA A 95 24.34 -13.29 -7.79
CA ALA A 95 25.63 -13.93 -7.58
C ALA A 95 25.77 -14.53 -6.17
N LEU A 96 25.23 -13.86 -5.14
CA LEU A 96 25.15 -14.40 -3.78
C LEU A 96 24.25 -15.65 -3.72
N LEU A 97 23.18 -15.72 -4.52
CA LEU A 97 22.36 -16.93 -4.63
C LEU A 97 23.17 -18.10 -5.22
N VAL A 98 24.02 -17.82 -6.20
CA VAL A 98 24.92 -18.82 -6.79
C VAL A 98 26.00 -19.26 -5.81
N GLU A 99 26.67 -18.32 -5.14
CA GLU A 99 27.70 -18.61 -4.12
C GLU A 99 27.16 -19.50 -2.98
N ARG A 100 25.87 -19.35 -2.64
CA ARG A 100 25.20 -20.15 -1.60
C ARG A 100 24.54 -21.44 -2.12
N ASN A 101 24.71 -21.78 -3.40
CA ASN A 101 24.07 -22.93 -4.06
C ASN A 101 22.52 -22.90 -4.02
N TRP A 102 21.91 -21.72 -3.94
CA TRP A 102 20.46 -21.55 -4.01
C TRP A 102 19.99 -21.29 -5.45
N MET A 103 20.92 -21.01 -6.36
CA MET A 103 20.71 -20.88 -7.80
C MET A 103 21.94 -21.43 -8.53
N SER A 104 21.77 -22.04 -9.71
CA SER A 104 22.91 -22.45 -10.51
C SER A 104 23.47 -21.28 -11.32
N ALA A 105 24.76 -21.30 -11.65
CA ALA A 105 25.37 -20.29 -12.53
C ALA A 105 24.67 -20.21 -13.90
N ALA A 106 24.20 -21.35 -14.42
CA ALA A 106 23.43 -21.41 -15.66
C ALA A 106 22.07 -20.70 -15.55
N GLU A 107 21.37 -20.87 -14.42
CA GLU A 107 20.11 -20.16 -14.17
C GLU A 107 20.32 -18.65 -14.00
N MET A 108 21.39 -18.24 -13.30
CA MET A 108 21.78 -16.83 -13.20
C MET A 108 22.05 -16.24 -14.59
N GLN A 109 22.83 -16.93 -15.43
CA GLN A 109 23.14 -16.46 -16.79
C GLN A 109 21.86 -16.31 -17.63
N ARG A 110 20.96 -17.32 -17.60
CA ARG A 110 19.68 -17.23 -18.32
C ARG A 110 18.83 -16.05 -17.87
N ARG A 111 18.74 -15.79 -16.56
CA ARG A 111 17.98 -14.63 -16.03
C ARG A 111 18.54 -13.29 -16.49
N LEU A 112 19.86 -13.16 -16.48
CA LEU A 112 20.54 -11.95 -16.95
C LEU A 112 20.33 -11.74 -18.45
N GLU A 113 20.51 -12.79 -19.25
CA GLU A 113 20.27 -12.78 -20.70
C GLU A 113 18.82 -12.44 -21.04
N PHE A 114 17.86 -13.03 -20.33
CA PHE A 114 16.43 -12.72 -20.50
C PHE A 114 16.13 -11.26 -20.19
N GLY A 115 16.68 -10.72 -19.10
CA GLY A 115 16.53 -9.30 -18.75
C GLY A 115 17.09 -8.37 -19.83
N VAL A 116 18.30 -8.65 -20.33
CA VAL A 116 18.91 -7.89 -21.45
C VAL A 116 18.02 -7.94 -22.69
N THR A 117 17.51 -9.13 -23.02
CA THR A 117 16.69 -9.35 -24.21
C THR A 117 15.35 -8.60 -24.13
N GLN A 118 14.68 -8.64 -22.98
CA GLN A 118 13.43 -7.89 -22.74
C GLN A 118 13.67 -6.37 -22.87
N SER A 119 14.75 -5.84 -22.29
CA SER A 119 15.11 -4.42 -22.41
C SER A 119 15.40 -4.00 -23.85
N ILE A 120 16.11 -4.83 -24.62
CA ILE A 120 16.39 -4.57 -26.03
C ILE A 120 15.10 -4.65 -26.85
N SER A 121 14.27 -5.66 -26.60
CA SER A 121 12.97 -5.83 -27.25
C SER A 121 12.08 -4.61 -27.07
N HIS A 122 12.02 -4.07 -25.84
CA HIS A 122 11.33 -2.82 -25.55
C HIS A 122 11.89 -1.63 -26.37
N ALA A 123 13.21 -1.46 -26.35
CA ALA A 123 13.86 -0.33 -27.03
C ALA A 123 13.84 -0.42 -28.56
N LEU A 124 13.70 -1.63 -29.13
CA LEU A 124 13.54 -1.83 -30.57
C LEU A 124 12.22 -1.23 -31.09
N ARG A 125 11.21 -1.07 -30.23
CA ARG A 125 9.92 -0.44 -30.56
C ARG A 125 9.97 1.09 -30.51
N TRP A 126 11.08 1.69 -30.10
CA TRP A 126 11.23 3.15 -30.09
C TRP A 126 11.37 3.68 -31.52
N VAL A 127 10.35 4.41 -31.98
CA VAL A 127 10.35 5.07 -33.30
C VAL A 127 11.19 6.34 -33.27
N ASP A 128 11.02 7.16 -32.22
CA ASP A 128 11.70 8.43 -32.06
C ASP A 128 12.75 8.36 -30.95
N GLY A 129 13.94 8.90 -31.19
CA GLY A 129 14.96 8.98 -30.16
C GLY A 129 16.35 9.32 -30.68
N ARG A 130 17.31 9.38 -29.77
CA ARG A 130 18.71 9.69 -30.07
C ARG A 130 19.64 8.65 -29.50
N PHE A 131 20.72 8.38 -30.22
CA PHE A 131 21.78 7.51 -29.73
C PHE A 131 23.12 8.21 -29.73
N ALA A 132 24.00 7.80 -28.81
CA ALA A 132 25.38 8.22 -28.77
C ALA A 132 26.26 7.07 -28.27
N PHE A 133 27.31 6.73 -29.01
CA PHE A 133 28.30 5.73 -28.65
C PHE A 133 29.59 6.40 -28.19
N HIS A 134 30.05 6.04 -27.00
CA HIS A 134 31.28 6.54 -26.40
C HIS A 134 32.29 5.41 -26.27
N ARG A 135 33.58 5.69 -26.52
CA ARG A 135 34.65 4.67 -26.38
C ARG A 135 34.85 4.19 -24.95
N GLN A 136 34.51 5.04 -23.98
CA GLN A 136 34.65 4.69 -22.57
C GLN A 136 33.62 3.63 -22.18
N LEU A 137 34.11 2.57 -21.54
CA LEU A 137 33.24 1.66 -20.81
C LEU A 137 32.85 2.34 -19.50
N VAL A 138 31.55 2.58 -19.32
CA VAL A 138 31.04 2.95 -18.01
C VAL A 138 31.25 1.74 -17.09
N PRO A 139 31.86 1.91 -15.90
CA PRO A 139 31.97 0.83 -14.94
C PRO A 139 30.57 0.38 -14.50
N MET A 140 30.12 -0.70 -15.10
CA MET A 140 28.94 -1.43 -14.66
C MET A 140 29.46 -2.68 -13.98
N GLU A 141 29.16 -2.85 -12.69
CA GLU A 141 29.39 -4.13 -12.03
C GLU A 141 28.72 -5.20 -12.88
N ASN A 142 29.50 -6.14 -13.43
CA ASN A 142 28.91 -7.19 -14.23
C ASN A 142 29.58 -8.54 -14.03
N ARG A 143 28.76 -9.52 -13.64
CA ARG A 143 29.12 -10.94 -13.49
C ARG A 143 28.52 -11.82 -14.59
N MET A 144 27.84 -11.23 -15.58
CA MET A 144 27.28 -11.90 -16.75
C MET A 144 28.38 -12.28 -17.75
N GLN A 145 28.24 -13.44 -18.39
CA GLN A 145 29.07 -13.76 -19.56
C GLN A 145 28.69 -12.87 -20.75
N PRO A 146 29.65 -12.44 -21.59
CA PRO A 146 29.36 -11.64 -22.77
C PRO A 146 28.31 -12.32 -23.66
N LEU A 147 27.28 -11.58 -24.04
CA LEU A 147 26.23 -12.06 -24.92
C LEU A 147 26.57 -11.72 -26.36
N ASP A 148 26.30 -12.67 -27.24
CA ASP A 148 26.37 -12.48 -28.67
C ASP A 148 25.21 -11.58 -29.14
N ILE A 149 25.53 -10.54 -29.92
CA ILE A 149 24.54 -9.54 -30.33
C ILE A 149 23.52 -10.12 -31.29
N ASP A 150 23.93 -10.99 -32.22
CA ASP A 150 23.04 -11.49 -33.26
C ASP A 150 21.95 -12.41 -32.67
N SER A 151 22.34 -13.33 -31.79
CA SER A 151 21.39 -14.18 -31.05
C SER A 151 20.46 -13.38 -30.14
N THR A 152 20.99 -12.40 -29.41
CA THR A 152 20.20 -11.52 -28.54
C THR A 152 19.19 -10.69 -29.37
N LEU A 153 19.63 -10.13 -30.50
CA LEU A 153 18.75 -9.34 -31.38
C LEU A 153 17.65 -10.19 -32.01
N LEU A 154 17.95 -11.43 -32.39
CA LEU A 154 16.96 -12.33 -32.99
C LEU A 154 15.80 -12.58 -32.02
N GLU A 155 16.10 -12.89 -30.77
CA GLU A 155 15.07 -13.12 -29.75
C GLU A 155 14.37 -11.82 -29.34
N ALA A 156 15.11 -10.70 -29.25
CA ALA A 156 14.52 -9.41 -28.92
C ALA A 156 13.52 -8.92 -29.98
N LEU A 157 13.82 -9.14 -31.27
CA LEU A 157 12.90 -8.86 -32.38
C LEU A 157 11.66 -9.75 -32.32
N ARG A 158 11.84 -11.06 -32.13
CA ARG A 158 10.72 -12.00 -31.95
C ARG A 158 9.77 -11.54 -30.85
N GLN A 159 10.30 -11.07 -29.72
CA GLN A 159 9.50 -10.56 -28.60
C GLN A 159 8.87 -9.18 -28.89
N ALA A 160 9.51 -8.36 -29.73
CA ALA A 160 8.97 -7.07 -30.15
C ALA A 160 7.76 -7.29 -31.07
N ASP A 161 7.89 -8.18 -32.05
CA ASP A 161 6.82 -8.60 -32.94
C ASP A 161 5.63 -9.19 -32.15
N GLU A 162 5.91 -10.08 -31.18
CA GLU A 162 4.87 -10.65 -30.30
C GLU A 162 4.08 -9.61 -29.53
N TRP A 163 4.70 -8.47 -29.18
CA TRP A 163 4.03 -7.36 -28.50
C TRP A 163 3.20 -6.54 -29.49
N GLU A 164 3.71 -6.28 -30.69
CA GLU A 164 2.97 -5.55 -31.74
C GLU A 164 1.74 -6.32 -32.23
N GLU A 165 1.83 -7.66 -32.37
CA GLU A 165 0.72 -8.53 -32.75
C GLU A 165 -0.46 -8.46 -31.78
N MET A 166 -0.23 -8.03 -30.54
CA MET A 166 -1.30 -7.87 -29.55
C MET A 166 -2.24 -6.69 -29.87
N GLY A 167 -1.82 -5.77 -30.74
CA GLY A 167 -2.61 -4.60 -31.13
C GLY A 167 -2.75 -3.55 -30.00
N GLU A 168 -3.81 -2.75 -30.08
CA GLU A 168 -4.09 -1.71 -29.07
C GLU A 168 -4.57 -2.34 -27.76
N ILE A 169 -3.63 -2.58 -26.84
CA ILE A 169 -3.93 -2.98 -25.47
C ILE A 169 -3.61 -1.82 -24.53
N HIS A 170 -4.50 -1.58 -23.57
CA HIS A 170 -4.32 -0.55 -22.53
C HIS A 170 -3.30 -0.94 -21.44
N LEU A 171 -2.36 -1.85 -21.75
CA LEU A 171 -1.33 -2.33 -20.83
C LEU A 171 0.03 -1.89 -21.35
N THR A 172 0.83 -1.39 -20.44
CA THR A 172 2.24 -1.06 -20.63
C THR A 172 3.09 -1.96 -19.73
N ARG A 173 4.39 -2.03 -19.97
CA ARG A 173 5.32 -2.74 -19.08
C ARG A 173 5.31 -2.22 -17.63
N THR A 174 4.93 -0.95 -17.43
CA THR A 174 4.80 -0.29 -16.12
C THR A 174 3.43 -0.50 -15.48
N THR A 175 2.49 -1.16 -16.16
CA THR A 175 1.16 -1.40 -15.61
C THR A 175 1.22 -2.31 -14.40
N VAL A 176 0.58 -1.88 -13.31
CA VAL A 176 0.43 -2.64 -12.07
C VAL A 176 -1.02 -3.12 -11.96
N ALA A 177 -1.23 -4.34 -11.49
CA ALA A 177 -2.57 -4.87 -11.25
C ALA A 177 -2.70 -5.50 -9.86
N ARG A 178 -3.93 -5.54 -9.34
CA ARG A 178 -4.27 -6.13 -8.04
C ARG A 178 -5.51 -7.01 -8.10
N TRP A 179 -5.68 -7.90 -7.12
CA TRP A 179 -6.88 -8.72 -6.97
C TRP A 179 -8.11 -7.84 -6.72
N LEU A 180 -9.25 -8.23 -7.28
CA LEU A 180 -10.52 -7.59 -6.93
C LEU A 180 -10.97 -8.00 -5.51
N PRO A 181 -11.51 -7.07 -4.68
CA PRO A 181 -11.87 -7.34 -3.29
C PRO A 181 -13.01 -8.37 -3.12
N GLU A 182 -13.94 -8.39 -4.07
CA GLU A 182 -15.08 -9.31 -4.09
C GLU A 182 -14.97 -10.24 -5.29
N ILE A 183 -14.35 -11.40 -5.08
CA ILE A 183 -14.26 -12.44 -6.10
C ILE A 183 -15.50 -13.32 -5.95
N HIS A 184 -16.51 -13.07 -6.78
CA HIS A 184 -17.74 -13.86 -6.75
C HIS A 184 -17.58 -15.29 -7.29
N ASN A 185 -16.50 -15.54 -8.03
CA ASN A 185 -16.20 -16.85 -8.62
C ASN A 185 -15.24 -17.63 -7.72
N ASP A 186 -15.50 -18.92 -7.49
CA ASP A 186 -14.47 -19.79 -6.91
C ASP A 186 -13.31 -19.88 -7.91
N VAL A 187 -12.17 -19.26 -7.61
CA VAL A 187 -10.99 -19.24 -8.48
C VAL A 187 -10.56 -20.66 -8.87
N ARG A 188 -10.79 -21.65 -8.00
CA ARG A 188 -10.48 -23.06 -8.26
C ARG A 188 -11.37 -23.68 -9.34
N SER A 189 -12.59 -23.16 -9.50
CA SER A 189 -13.56 -23.64 -10.50
C SER A 189 -13.30 -23.12 -11.92
N LEU A 190 -12.43 -22.12 -12.08
CA LEU A 190 -12.16 -21.46 -13.36
C LEU A 190 -11.23 -22.24 -14.29
N GLY A 191 -10.63 -23.34 -13.82
CA GLY A 191 -9.74 -24.17 -14.64
C GLY A 191 -8.50 -23.43 -15.14
N LEU A 192 -8.01 -22.44 -14.36
CA LEU A 192 -6.83 -21.67 -14.72
C LEU A 192 -5.60 -22.58 -14.84
N SER A 193 -4.80 -22.38 -15.88
CA SER A 193 -3.50 -23.04 -16.01
C SER A 193 -2.51 -22.49 -14.99
N GLN A 194 -1.38 -23.18 -14.81
CA GLN A 194 -0.33 -22.74 -13.88
C GLN A 194 0.17 -21.32 -14.19
N GLU A 195 0.40 -20.97 -15.46
CA GLU A 195 0.84 -19.62 -15.86
C GLU A 195 -0.14 -18.53 -15.43
N TYR A 196 -1.45 -18.81 -15.55
CA TYR A 196 -2.49 -17.87 -15.11
C TYR A 196 -2.49 -17.69 -13.60
N ILE A 197 -2.31 -18.78 -12.84
CA ILE A 197 -2.24 -18.74 -11.38
C ILE A 197 -1.02 -17.95 -10.93
N GLU A 198 0.14 -18.16 -11.57
CA GLU A 198 1.38 -17.45 -11.23
C GLU A 198 1.25 -15.93 -11.45
N VAL A 199 0.73 -15.50 -12.60
CA VAL A 199 0.49 -14.07 -12.88
C VAL A 199 -0.57 -13.50 -11.92
N LEU A 200 -1.64 -14.25 -11.64
CA LEU A 200 -2.67 -13.84 -10.70
C LEU A 200 -2.08 -13.64 -9.29
N CYS A 201 -1.30 -14.59 -8.77
CA CYS A 201 -0.63 -14.48 -7.47
C CYS A 201 0.35 -13.30 -7.39
N LEU A 202 1.02 -12.95 -8.50
CA LEU A 202 1.94 -11.81 -8.56
C LEU A 202 1.26 -10.46 -8.81
N SER A 203 -0.01 -10.44 -9.22
CA SER A 203 -0.82 -9.23 -9.38
C SER A 203 -1.26 -8.71 -8.02
N ASN A 204 -0.32 -8.28 -7.19
CA ASN A 204 -0.55 -7.92 -5.78
C ASN A 204 -0.75 -6.41 -5.53
N GLY A 205 -0.83 -5.60 -6.59
CA GLY A 205 -0.92 -4.15 -6.52
C GLY A 205 0.41 -3.41 -6.38
N GLU A 206 1.54 -4.10 -6.44
CA GLU A 206 2.87 -3.48 -6.31
C GLU A 206 3.78 -3.80 -7.50
N LEU A 207 3.66 -4.99 -8.08
CA LEU A 207 4.56 -5.43 -9.16
C LEU A 207 4.07 -4.95 -10.53
N PRO A 208 4.91 -4.23 -11.31
CA PRO A 208 4.59 -3.91 -12.69
C PRO A 208 4.70 -5.15 -13.58
N LEU A 209 4.05 -5.12 -14.74
CA LEU A 209 4.04 -6.19 -15.73
C LEU A 209 5.45 -6.68 -16.09
N GLN A 210 6.40 -5.76 -16.28
CA GLN A 210 7.81 -6.08 -16.51
C GLN A 210 8.41 -6.93 -15.37
N ALA A 211 8.10 -6.60 -14.12
CA ALA A 211 8.62 -7.33 -12.97
C ALA A 211 8.10 -8.77 -12.93
N ILE A 212 6.81 -8.95 -13.24
CA ILE A 212 6.17 -10.25 -13.37
C ILE A 212 6.83 -11.06 -14.50
N ALA A 213 7.09 -10.44 -15.66
CA ALA A 213 7.80 -11.05 -16.77
C ALA A 213 9.21 -11.54 -16.36
N LEU A 214 9.98 -10.69 -15.66
CA LEU A 214 11.34 -10.99 -15.21
C LEU A 214 11.41 -12.13 -14.18
N VAL A 215 10.50 -12.17 -13.20
CA VAL A 215 10.52 -13.26 -12.19
C VAL A 215 10.09 -14.60 -12.79
N LEU A 216 9.05 -14.59 -13.63
CA LEU A 216 8.50 -15.78 -14.28
C LEU A 216 9.32 -16.25 -15.48
N MET A 217 10.29 -15.46 -15.95
CA MET A 217 11.06 -15.74 -17.17
C MET A 217 10.13 -15.93 -18.38
N THR A 218 9.11 -15.09 -18.46
CA THR A 218 8.05 -15.15 -19.47
C THR A 218 7.99 -13.78 -20.17
N PRO A 219 8.00 -13.71 -21.52
CA PRO A 219 8.01 -12.42 -22.22
C PRO A 219 6.84 -11.51 -21.83
N GLU A 220 7.10 -10.20 -21.75
CA GLU A 220 6.10 -9.15 -21.45
C GLU A 220 4.78 -9.36 -22.23
N ALA A 221 4.84 -9.67 -23.52
CA ALA A 221 3.64 -9.89 -24.36
C ALA A 221 2.76 -11.04 -23.85
N ARG A 222 3.37 -12.14 -23.40
CA ARG A 222 2.64 -13.29 -22.84
C ARG A 222 1.99 -12.91 -21.50
N VAL A 223 2.71 -12.19 -20.63
CA VAL A 223 2.15 -11.70 -19.36
C VAL A 223 0.98 -10.75 -19.60
N ALA A 224 1.12 -9.81 -20.53
CA ALA A 224 0.06 -8.87 -20.92
C ALA A 224 -1.21 -9.60 -21.40
N ARG A 225 -1.09 -10.68 -22.19
CA ARG A 225 -2.23 -11.49 -22.63
C ARG A 225 -2.93 -12.16 -21.45
N ILE A 226 -2.17 -12.73 -20.53
CA ILE A 226 -2.71 -13.36 -19.32
C ILE A 226 -3.43 -12.31 -18.46
N MET A 227 -2.81 -11.15 -18.22
CA MET A 227 -3.42 -10.05 -17.47
C MET A 227 -4.72 -9.56 -18.13
N THR A 228 -4.74 -9.40 -19.45
CA THR A 228 -5.94 -9.02 -20.21
C THR A 228 -7.08 -10.02 -19.95
N ARG A 229 -6.77 -11.32 -20.01
CA ARG A 229 -7.78 -12.35 -19.73
C ARG A 229 -8.23 -12.36 -18.27
N LEU A 230 -7.34 -12.12 -17.30
CA LEU A 230 -7.70 -12.01 -15.89
C LEU A 230 -8.58 -10.77 -15.61
N LEU A 231 -8.37 -9.67 -16.33
CA LEU A 231 -9.22 -8.48 -16.30
C LEU A 231 -10.63 -8.78 -16.83
N GLU A 232 -10.73 -9.49 -17.97
CA GLU A 232 -12.01 -9.94 -18.54
C GLU A 232 -12.78 -10.84 -17.59
N LEU A 233 -12.08 -11.74 -16.88
CA LEU A 233 -12.65 -12.64 -15.88
C LEU A 233 -13.01 -11.93 -14.56
N ARG A 234 -12.73 -10.62 -14.43
CA ARG A 234 -12.94 -9.84 -13.20
C ARG A 234 -12.23 -10.47 -12.00
N LEU A 235 -11.01 -10.93 -12.19
CA LEU A 235 -10.14 -11.42 -11.10
C LEU A 235 -9.15 -10.35 -10.63
N ILE A 236 -8.72 -9.49 -11.54
CA ILE A 236 -7.82 -8.38 -11.25
C ILE A 236 -8.39 -7.06 -11.77
N GLU A 237 -7.82 -5.97 -11.29
CA GLU A 237 -8.01 -4.62 -11.80
C GLU A 237 -6.66 -3.92 -11.98
N ILE A 238 -6.59 -2.95 -12.90
CA ILE A 238 -5.41 -2.12 -13.10
C ILE A 238 -5.36 -1.06 -11.99
N VAL A 239 -4.18 -0.92 -11.38
CA VAL A 239 -3.92 0.13 -10.39
C VAL A 239 -3.61 1.43 -11.12
N ASP A 240 -4.35 2.48 -10.77
CA ASP A 240 -4.02 3.85 -11.16
C ASP A 240 -3.11 4.46 -10.09
N THR A 241 -1.80 4.46 -10.36
CA THR A 241 -0.78 4.93 -9.42
C THR A 241 -0.88 6.44 -9.14
N ALA A 242 -1.30 7.23 -10.12
CA ALA A 242 -1.50 8.66 -9.94
C ALA A 242 -2.67 8.92 -8.99
N LEU A 243 -3.76 8.18 -9.17
CA LEU A 243 -4.91 8.27 -8.29
C LEU A 243 -4.65 7.69 -6.91
N GLU A 244 -3.90 6.60 -6.75
CA GLU A 244 -3.48 6.12 -5.42
C GLU A 244 -2.63 7.17 -4.69
N THR A 245 -1.79 7.92 -5.42
CA THR A 245 -1.00 9.03 -4.86
C THR A 245 -1.89 10.20 -4.45
N GLU A 246 -2.86 10.59 -5.28
CA GLU A 246 -3.88 11.60 -4.92
C GLU A 246 -4.67 11.16 -3.69
N VAL A 247 -5.08 9.89 -3.66
CA VAL A 247 -5.85 9.29 -2.57
C VAL A 247 -5.06 9.35 -1.26
N GLN A 248 -3.79 8.93 -1.30
CA GLN A 248 -2.88 8.98 -0.17
C GLN A 248 -2.70 10.41 0.35
N GLN A 249 -2.52 11.37 -0.56
CA GLN A 249 -2.33 12.78 -0.22
C GLN A 249 -3.58 13.36 0.44
N ASP A 250 -4.76 13.06 -0.09
CA ASP A 250 -6.05 13.53 0.44
C ASP A 250 -6.30 13.02 1.86
N ILE A 251 -6.09 11.73 2.11
CA ILE A 251 -6.26 11.13 3.44
C ILE A 251 -5.21 11.69 4.41
N SER A 252 -3.96 11.80 3.98
CA SER A 252 -2.89 12.37 4.81
C SER A 252 -3.17 13.82 5.18
N ASN A 253 -3.63 14.64 4.22
CA ASN A 253 -4.08 16.01 4.47
C ASN A 253 -5.26 16.05 5.45
N LEU A 254 -6.23 15.13 5.32
CA LEU A 254 -7.36 15.03 6.25
C LEU A 254 -6.88 14.71 7.68
N ILE A 255 -6.00 13.73 7.84
CA ILE A 255 -5.43 13.35 9.14
C ILE A 255 -4.71 14.55 9.77
N ILE A 256 -3.82 15.22 9.02
CA ILE A 256 -3.06 16.39 9.51
C ILE A 256 -4.00 17.51 9.96
N ARG A 257 -5.06 17.79 9.19
CA ARG A 257 -6.07 18.80 9.58
C ARG A 257 -6.78 18.41 10.88
N CYS A 258 -7.17 17.14 11.03
CA CYS A 258 -7.86 16.66 12.23
C CYS A 258 -6.94 16.69 13.46
N GLN A 259 -5.68 16.27 13.32
CA GLN A 259 -4.66 16.38 14.39
C GLN A 259 -4.45 17.84 14.82
N THR A 260 -4.33 18.75 13.85
CA THR A 260 -4.17 20.19 14.14
C THR A 260 -5.40 20.75 14.86
N ALA A 261 -6.60 20.33 14.47
CA ALA A 261 -7.84 20.73 15.14
C ALA A 261 -7.91 20.16 16.56
N LEU A 262 -7.53 18.90 16.76
CA LEU A 262 -7.47 18.24 18.07
C LEU A 262 -6.53 18.99 19.03
N THR A 263 -5.30 19.30 18.59
CA THR A 263 -4.32 20.06 19.39
C THR A 263 -4.83 21.45 19.80
N ARG A 264 -5.67 22.10 18.99
CA ARG A 264 -6.29 23.38 19.37
C ARG A 264 -7.34 23.22 20.46
N GLN A 265 -8.06 22.10 20.49
CA GLN A 265 -9.09 21.82 21.51
C GLN A 265 -8.50 21.50 22.89
N HIS A 266 -7.27 20.96 22.95
CA HIS A 266 -6.53 20.77 24.21
C HIS A 266 -6.39 22.04 25.06
N GLN A 267 -6.52 23.22 24.45
CA GLN A 267 -6.38 24.51 25.14
C GLN A 267 -7.67 24.98 25.84
N SER A 268 -8.80 24.29 25.65
CA SER A 268 -10.07 24.63 26.30
C SER A 268 -10.05 24.24 27.78
N SER A 269 -10.33 25.21 28.66
CA SER A 269 -10.48 24.94 30.10
C SER A 269 -11.89 24.47 30.51
N ASN A 270 -12.86 24.52 29.59
CA ASN A 270 -14.25 24.13 29.86
C ASN A 270 -14.54 22.72 29.29
N PRO A 271 -15.02 21.76 30.12
CA PRO A 271 -15.31 20.39 29.68
C PRO A 271 -16.38 20.31 28.59
N GLU A 272 -17.44 21.13 28.65
CA GLU A 272 -18.48 21.16 27.61
C GLU A 272 -17.92 21.60 26.25
N GLN A 273 -17.07 22.64 26.26
CA GLN A 273 -16.42 23.16 25.05
C GLN A 273 -15.39 22.18 24.50
N HIS A 274 -14.64 21.50 25.39
CA HIS A 274 -13.70 20.47 24.99
C HIS A 274 -14.41 19.30 24.30
N LEU A 275 -15.46 18.76 24.90
CA LEU A 275 -16.23 17.66 24.31
C LEU A 275 -16.91 18.07 22.99
N LEU A 276 -17.51 19.26 22.92
CA LEU A 276 -18.06 19.78 21.67
C LEU A 276 -16.98 19.91 20.58
N GLY A 277 -15.78 20.33 20.97
CA GLY A 277 -14.59 20.34 20.12
C GLY A 277 -14.26 18.95 19.57
N LEU A 278 -14.25 17.93 20.43
CA LEU A 278 -14.03 16.53 20.02
C LEU A 278 -15.13 16.02 19.08
N VAL A 279 -16.41 16.29 19.38
CA VAL A 279 -17.55 15.94 18.50
C VAL A 279 -17.35 16.58 17.12
N THR A 280 -16.95 17.84 17.08
CA THR A 280 -16.70 18.57 15.82
C THR A 280 -15.59 17.89 15.02
N VAL A 281 -14.42 17.67 15.63
CA VAL A 281 -13.27 17.03 14.98
C VAL A 281 -13.61 15.63 14.45
N LEU A 282 -14.31 14.82 15.26
CA LEU A 282 -14.71 13.46 14.86
C LEU A 282 -15.71 13.51 13.70
N SER A 283 -16.73 14.36 13.76
CA SER A 283 -17.74 14.48 12.70
C SER A 283 -17.15 14.98 11.38
N ASP A 284 -16.26 15.97 11.44
CA ASP A 284 -15.54 16.50 10.28
C ASP A 284 -14.61 15.44 9.67
N CYS A 285 -13.93 14.65 10.51
CA CYS A 285 -13.08 13.56 10.06
C CYS A 285 -13.89 12.48 9.34
N ILE A 286 -15.00 12.02 9.94
CA ILE A 286 -15.89 11.03 9.33
C ILE A 286 -16.41 11.53 7.97
N ASN A 287 -16.94 12.75 7.92
CA ASN A 287 -17.46 13.32 6.69
C ASN A 287 -16.36 13.53 5.64
N GLY A 288 -15.14 13.88 6.06
CA GLY A 288 -13.97 13.94 5.20
C GLY A 288 -13.64 12.58 4.57
N LEU A 289 -13.66 11.50 5.35
CA LEU A 289 -13.44 10.14 4.84
C LEU A 289 -14.57 9.67 3.91
N LEU A 290 -15.83 9.94 4.25
CA LEU A 290 -16.97 9.58 3.40
C LEU A 290 -16.92 10.34 2.06
N PHE A 291 -16.58 11.62 2.08
CA PHE A 291 -16.40 12.43 0.87
C PHE A 291 -15.23 11.91 0.01
N HIS A 292 -14.12 11.57 0.65
CA HIS A 292 -12.98 10.94 -0.01
C HIS A 292 -13.40 9.64 -0.70
N HIS A 293 -14.05 8.75 0.03
CA HIS A 293 -14.52 7.47 -0.47
C HIS A 293 -15.55 7.61 -1.60
N SER A 294 -16.35 8.68 -1.58
CA SER A 294 -17.24 9.05 -2.68
C SER A 294 -16.48 9.35 -3.97
N ARG A 295 -15.40 10.15 -3.88
CA ARG A 295 -14.52 10.47 -5.01
C ARG A 295 -13.82 9.22 -5.52
N TYR A 296 -13.29 8.40 -4.62
CA TYR A 296 -12.69 7.11 -4.95
C TYR A 296 -13.65 6.22 -5.73
N ALA A 297 -14.86 5.99 -5.20
CA ALA A 297 -15.86 5.12 -5.83
C ALA A 297 -16.25 5.62 -7.23
N LYS A 298 -16.33 6.95 -7.42
CA LYS A 298 -16.61 7.56 -8.72
C LYS A 298 -15.46 7.37 -9.72
N SER A 299 -14.22 7.59 -9.28
CA SER A 299 -13.03 7.58 -10.14
C SER A 299 -12.58 6.16 -10.51
N LEU A 300 -12.50 5.23 -9.55
CA LEU A 300 -11.91 3.90 -9.77
C LEU A 300 -12.89 2.83 -10.21
N ARG A 301 -14.11 2.78 -9.66
CA ARG A 301 -15.07 1.72 -10.04
C ARG A 301 -15.81 2.00 -11.34
N GLY A 302 -15.79 3.24 -11.85
CA GLY A 302 -16.46 3.61 -13.11
C GLY A 302 -15.70 4.58 -14.01
N ARG A 303 -14.37 4.71 -13.88
CA ARG A 303 -13.55 5.65 -14.69
C ARG A 303 -14.07 7.10 -14.66
N GLY A 304 -14.63 7.54 -13.53
CA GLY A 304 -15.21 8.88 -13.37
C GLY A 304 -16.66 9.06 -13.83
N GLN A 305 -17.30 8.03 -14.40
CA GLN A 305 -18.63 8.13 -15.00
C GLN A 305 -19.80 7.67 -14.11
N VAL A 306 -19.52 7.26 -12.85
CA VAL A 306 -20.58 6.80 -11.94
C VAL A 306 -21.52 7.97 -11.59
N PRO A 307 -22.84 7.85 -11.81
CA PRO A 307 -23.81 8.87 -11.41
C PRO A 307 -23.76 9.13 -9.90
N TYR A 308 -23.87 10.40 -9.51
CA TYR A 308 -23.82 10.79 -8.09
C TYR A 308 -24.83 10.03 -7.22
N ALA A 309 -26.03 9.77 -7.74
CA ALA A 309 -27.05 9.01 -7.02
C ALA A 309 -26.62 7.57 -6.70
N GLU A 310 -25.82 6.92 -7.55
CA GLU A 310 -25.31 5.57 -7.29
C GLU A 310 -24.22 5.59 -6.21
N VAL A 311 -23.37 6.62 -6.21
CA VAL A 311 -22.36 6.83 -5.16
C VAL A 311 -23.02 7.02 -3.80
N VAL A 312 -24.07 7.84 -3.73
CA VAL A 312 -24.85 8.04 -2.48
C VAL A 312 -25.46 6.72 -2.01
N ARG A 313 -26.13 5.98 -2.90
CA ARG A 313 -26.73 4.68 -2.55
C ARG A 313 -25.70 3.67 -2.07
N TYR A 314 -24.49 3.69 -2.64
CA TYR A 314 -23.39 2.85 -2.20
C TYR A 314 -22.98 3.18 -0.75
N LEU A 315 -22.75 4.46 -0.44
CA LEU A 315 -22.36 4.89 0.90
C LEU A 315 -23.45 4.59 1.94
N GLU A 316 -24.71 4.86 1.61
CA GLU A 316 -25.84 4.56 2.49
C GLU A 316 -25.95 3.07 2.76
N ARG A 317 -25.84 2.22 1.73
CA ARG A 317 -25.85 0.76 1.90
C ARG A 317 -24.70 0.27 2.77
N ARG A 318 -23.51 0.85 2.63
CA ARG A 318 -22.30 0.41 3.34
C ARG A 318 -22.29 0.87 4.79
N PHE A 319 -22.63 2.14 5.04
CA PHE A 319 -22.38 2.78 6.33
C PHE A 319 -23.64 3.08 7.15
N ALA A 320 -24.79 3.35 6.52
CA ALA A 320 -25.98 3.79 7.27
C ALA A 320 -26.53 2.69 8.19
N ASN A 321 -26.60 1.44 7.72
CA ASN A 321 -27.04 0.32 8.54
C ASN A 321 -26.14 0.09 9.75
N GLN A 322 -24.83 0.20 9.56
CA GLN A 322 -23.86 0.03 10.64
C GLN A 322 -23.94 1.18 11.65
N PHE A 323 -24.11 2.43 11.17
CA PHE A 323 -24.36 3.59 12.04
C PHE A 323 -25.63 3.39 12.88
N GLN A 324 -26.72 2.94 12.25
CA GLN A 324 -27.99 2.72 12.92
C GLN A 324 -27.93 1.61 13.98
N LEU A 325 -27.14 0.57 13.74
CA LEU A 325 -26.89 -0.48 14.74
C LEU A 325 -26.13 0.10 15.94
N LEU A 326 -25.11 0.92 15.69
CA LEU A 326 -24.28 1.54 16.72
C LEU A 326 -25.10 2.53 17.58
N SER A 327 -25.97 3.33 16.96
CA SER A 327 -26.84 4.26 17.69
C SER A 327 -27.86 3.53 18.58
N LYS A 328 -28.57 2.54 18.06
CA LYS A 328 -29.62 1.84 18.82
C LYS A 328 -29.10 0.95 19.95
N GLN A 329 -27.91 0.37 19.79
CA GLN A 329 -27.41 -0.66 20.71
C GLN A 329 -26.43 -0.13 21.76
N GLN A 330 -25.68 0.93 21.45
CA GLN A 330 -24.55 1.36 22.28
C GLN A 330 -24.60 2.85 22.63
N TYR A 331 -25.00 3.71 21.69
CA TYR A 331 -24.96 5.16 21.84
C TYR A 331 -26.25 5.84 21.37
N PRO A 332 -27.37 5.73 22.13
CA PRO A 332 -28.66 6.34 21.82
C PRO A 332 -28.63 7.81 21.39
N ILE A 333 -27.71 8.64 21.91
CA ILE A 333 -27.62 10.05 21.50
C ILE A 333 -27.40 10.23 20.00
N LEU A 334 -26.76 9.26 19.35
CA LEU A 334 -26.50 9.28 17.91
C LEU A 334 -27.78 9.10 17.07
N GLU A 335 -28.91 8.68 17.63
CA GLU A 335 -30.19 8.66 16.91
C GLU A 335 -30.64 10.06 16.48
N THR A 336 -30.07 11.11 17.07
CA THR A 336 -30.29 12.51 16.67
C THR A 336 -29.48 12.94 15.44
N ILE A 337 -28.57 12.09 14.96
CA ILE A 337 -27.75 12.30 13.76
C ILE A 337 -28.39 11.56 12.59
N GLU A 338 -28.59 12.27 11.49
CA GLU A 338 -29.08 11.65 10.26
C GLU A 338 -27.94 11.30 9.31
N PHE A 339 -28.02 10.16 8.63
CA PHE A 339 -27.13 9.82 7.52
C PHE A 339 -27.87 10.07 6.22
N THR A 340 -27.61 11.20 5.56
CA THR A 340 -28.30 11.59 4.31
C THR A 340 -27.30 12.07 3.27
N HIS A 341 -27.57 11.79 1.99
CA HIS A 341 -26.71 12.22 0.88
C HIS A 341 -25.24 11.74 1.00
N GLY A 342 -25.03 10.59 1.64
CA GLY A 342 -23.69 10.02 1.84
C GLY A 342 -22.85 10.68 2.95
N LYS A 343 -23.44 11.49 3.83
CA LYS A 343 -22.75 12.19 4.93
C LYS A 343 -23.54 12.11 6.24
N LEU A 344 -22.85 12.31 7.36
CA LEU A 344 -23.45 12.52 8.67
C LEU A 344 -23.89 13.99 8.81
N ASP A 345 -25.15 14.19 9.19
CA ASP A 345 -25.67 15.47 9.64
C ASP A 345 -25.66 15.55 11.18
N CYS A 346 -24.63 16.20 11.71
CA CYS A 346 -24.45 16.37 13.15
C CYS A 346 -25.03 17.68 13.71
N ALA A 347 -25.82 18.44 12.94
CA ALA A 347 -26.31 19.76 13.36
C ALA A 347 -27.06 19.74 14.70
N SER A 348 -27.85 18.70 14.95
CA SER A 348 -28.60 18.50 16.20
C SER A 348 -27.69 18.39 17.42
N ILE A 349 -26.58 17.65 17.31
CA ILE A 349 -25.60 17.52 18.41
C ILE A 349 -24.76 18.79 18.53
N LEU A 350 -24.28 19.34 17.42
CA LEU A 350 -23.40 20.53 17.43
C LEU A 350 -24.08 21.80 17.97
N THR A 351 -25.40 21.81 18.06
CA THR A 351 -26.20 22.92 18.60
C THR A 351 -26.96 22.56 19.88
N LEU A 352 -26.66 21.40 20.47
CA LEU A 352 -27.34 20.88 21.65
C LEU A 352 -27.17 21.79 22.87
N ASP A 353 -26.08 22.54 22.93
CA ASP A 353 -25.82 23.53 23.96
C ASP A 353 -26.90 24.63 24.02
N LYS A 354 -27.66 24.85 22.95
CA LYS A 354 -28.77 25.82 22.94
C LYS A 354 -30.01 25.29 23.66
N LEU A 355 -30.12 23.98 23.85
CA LEU A 355 -31.30 23.28 24.39
C LEU A 355 -31.05 22.69 25.77
N VAL A 356 -29.83 22.20 26.02
CA VAL A 356 -29.44 21.52 27.26
C VAL A 356 -28.16 22.18 27.79
N LYS A 357 -27.98 22.24 29.12
CA LYS A 357 -26.82 22.85 29.79
C LYS A 357 -26.36 21.98 30.97
N GLY A 358 -25.11 22.15 31.40
CA GLY A 358 -24.57 21.51 32.59
C GLY A 358 -24.33 20.01 32.42
N GLU A 359 -24.43 19.25 33.51
CA GLU A 359 -24.08 17.82 33.54
C GLU A 359 -24.78 16.97 32.48
N GLN A 360 -26.04 17.29 32.18
CA GLN A 360 -26.78 16.56 31.16
C GLN A 360 -26.22 16.80 29.75
N LEU A 361 -25.78 18.02 29.44
CA LEU A 361 -25.14 18.35 28.16
C LEU A 361 -23.79 17.62 28.04
N GLU A 362 -23.04 17.60 29.13
CA GLU A 362 -21.74 16.94 29.23
C GLU A 362 -21.86 15.42 28.98
N GLU A 363 -22.85 14.75 29.58
CA GLU A 363 -23.13 13.33 29.35
C GLU A 363 -23.51 13.03 27.90
N PHE A 364 -24.36 13.86 27.28
CA PHE A 364 -24.73 13.69 25.88
C PHE A 364 -23.54 13.87 24.93
N TYR A 365 -22.70 14.88 25.16
CA TYR A 365 -21.49 15.05 24.35
C TYR A 365 -20.49 13.91 24.57
N TRP A 366 -20.32 13.44 25.79
CA TRP A 366 -19.45 12.31 26.07
C TRP A 366 -19.89 11.04 25.33
N GLU A 367 -21.18 10.72 25.38
CA GLU A 367 -21.75 9.59 24.65
C GLU A 367 -21.58 9.76 23.12
N ALA A 368 -21.76 10.98 22.62
CA ALA A 368 -21.56 11.30 21.20
C ALA A 368 -20.09 11.12 20.77
N VAL A 369 -19.12 11.56 21.59
CA VAL A 369 -17.69 11.36 21.34
C VAL A 369 -17.35 9.88 21.20
N LEU A 370 -17.79 9.05 22.15
CA LEU A 370 -17.53 7.61 22.12
C LEU A 370 -18.14 6.95 20.87
N GLY A 371 -19.39 7.28 20.56
CA GLY A 371 -20.09 6.73 19.42
C GLY A 371 -19.50 7.14 18.08
N LEU A 372 -19.19 8.43 17.90
CA LEU A 372 -18.53 8.92 16.69
C LEU A 372 -17.11 8.33 16.54
N ALA A 373 -16.35 8.19 17.63
CA ALA A 373 -15.03 7.58 17.58
C ALA A 373 -15.08 6.09 17.20
N ALA A 374 -16.12 5.36 17.63
CA ALA A 374 -16.35 3.98 17.22
C ALA A 374 -16.71 3.88 15.73
N PHE A 375 -17.62 4.74 15.26
CA PHE A 375 -18.00 4.79 13.85
C PHE A 375 -16.85 5.23 12.94
N LEU A 376 -16.03 6.19 13.37
CA LEU A 376 -14.84 6.64 12.65
C LEU A 376 -13.87 5.48 12.34
N ARG A 377 -13.60 4.62 13.33
CA ARG A 377 -12.74 3.44 13.15
C ARG A 377 -13.28 2.49 12.11
N MET A 378 -14.60 2.28 12.11
CA MET A 378 -15.29 1.41 11.18
C MET A 378 -15.26 1.96 9.75
N VAL A 379 -15.54 3.27 9.57
CA VAL A 379 -15.47 3.95 8.27
C VAL A 379 -14.06 3.83 7.68
N PHE A 380 -13.03 4.11 8.47
CA PHE A 380 -11.65 4.02 7.99
C PHE A 380 -11.22 2.59 7.67
N ALA A 381 -11.64 1.60 8.47
CA ALA A 381 -11.32 0.20 8.20
C ALA A 381 -11.90 -0.29 6.87
N GLU A 382 -13.14 0.13 6.54
CA GLU A 382 -13.71 -0.20 5.23
C GLU A 382 -13.07 0.58 4.10
N LEU A 383 -12.75 1.86 4.31
CA LEU A 383 -12.01 2.65 3.34
C LEU A 383 -10.66 2.00 2.99
N LEU A 384 -9.85 1.61 3.98
CA LEU A 384 -8.59 0.92 3.70
C LEU A 384 -8.78 -0.36 2.90
N ARG A 385 -9.80 -1.16 3.27
CA ARG A 385 -10.10 -2.43 2.59
C ARG A 385 -10.47 -2.20 1.14
N ASP A 386 -11.36 -1.25 0.89
CA ASP A 386 -11.96 -1.01 -0.42
C ASP A 386 -11.01 -0.24 -1.35
N GLU A 387 -10.19 0.67 -0.80
CA GLU A 387 -9.38 1.60 -1.62
C GLU A 387 -7.98 1.10 -1.95
N VAL A 388 -7.28 0.57 -0.96
CA VAL A 388 -5.84 0.27 -1.02
C VAL A 388 -5.51 -1.16 -0.62
N GLY A 389 -6.44 -1.87 0.02
CA GLY A 389 -6.24 -3.24 0.49
C GLY A 389 -4.97 -3.37 1.33
N ASN A 390 -4.12 -4.34 0.97
CA ASN A 390 -2.83 -4.61 1.63
C ASN A 390 -1.62 -3.99 0.92
N SER A 391 -1.83 -3.00 0.03
CA SER A 391 -0.74 -2.33 -0.68
C SER A 391 0.20 -1.59 0.27
N HIS A 392 1.42 -1.30 -0.19
CA HIS A 392 2.35 -0.43 0.53
C HIS A 392 1.70 0.91 0.95
N THR A 393 0.92 1.52 0.05
CA THR A 393 0.13 2.73 0.33
C THR A 393 -0.84 2.50 1.49
N GLY A 394 -1.57 1.38 1.48
CA GLY A 394 -2.46 0.98 2.57
C GLY A 394 -1.74 0.80 3.90
N ARG A 395 -0.54 0.21 3.91
CA ARG A 395 0.27 0.06 5.14
C ARG A 395 0.71 1.41 5.72
N ASN A 396 1.17 2.32 4.86
CA ASN A 396 1.59 3.66 5.27
C ASN A 396 0.43 4.48 5.84
N LEU A 397 -0.72 4.46 5.15
CA LEU A 397 -1.94 5.12 5.63
C LEU A 397 -2.41 4.53 6.96
N ASN A 398 -2.38 3.21 7.11
CA ASN A 398 -2.74 2.54 8.35
C ASN A 398 -1.81 2.94 9.51
N PHE A 399 -0.50 3.10 9.25
CA PHE A 399 0.44 3.59 10.25
C PHE A 399 0.10 5.02 10.72
N ALA A 400 -0.08 5.95 9.77
CA ALA A 400 -0.46 7.33 10.09
C ALA A 400 -1.81 7.39 10.82
N TRP A 401 -2.77 6.57 10.41
CA TRP A 401 -4.09 6.50 11.04
C TRP A 401 -4.04 5.97 12.47
N LYS A 402 -3.25 4.92 12.72
CA LYS A 402 -3.06 4.40 14.09
C LYS A 402 -2.46 5.44 15.02
N ALA A 403 -1.53 6.26 14.53
CA ALA A 403 -1.01 7.38 15.30
C ALA A 403 -2.12 8.37 15.66
N PHE A 404 -2.95 8.78 14.69
CA PHE A 404 -4.08 9.67 14.93
C PHE A 404 -5.14 9.08 15.88
N LEU A 405 -5.51 7.80 15.73
CA LEU A 405 -6.42 7.14 16.67
C LEU A 405 -5.86 7.10 18.09
N THR A 406 -4.54 6.96 18.24
CA THR A 406 -3.88 7.00 19.55
C THR A 406 -4.04 8.37 20.21
N GLU A 407 -3.98 9.46 19.45
CA GLU A 407 -4.24 10.81 19.96
C GLU A 407 -5.71 10.98 20.39
N ILE A 408 -6.67 10.47 19.60
CA ILE A 408 -8.09 10.46 20.00
C ILE A 408 -8.29 9.65 21.28
N ASP A 409 -7.68 8.48 21.39
CA ASP A 409 -7.80 7.61 22.56
C ASP A 409 -7.18 8.25 23.81
N GLN A 410 -6.11 9.03 23.66
CA GLN A 410 -5.55 9.81 24.76
C GLN A 410 -6.53 10.87 25.26
N GLU A 411 -7.22 11.58 24.38
CA GLU A 411 -8.23 12.58 24.76
C GLU A 411 -9.41 11.96 25.50
N ILE A 412 -9.95 10.87 24.94
CA ILE A 412 -11.03 10.10 25.55
C ILE A 412 -10.60 9.61 26.95
N HIS A 413 -9.37 9.08 27.08
CA HIS A 413 -8.86 8.60 28.35
C HIS A 413 -8.66 9.71 29.38
N GLN A 414 -8.07 10.84 28.98
CA GLN A 414 -7.88 12.01 29.86
C GLN A 414 -9.21 12.51 30.41
N TYR A 415 -10.22 12.63 29.55
CA TYR A 415 -11.54 13.06 29.96
C TYR A 415 -12.25 12.01 30.84
N GLN A 416 -12.08 10.72 30.56
CA GLN A 416 -12.60 9.65 31.42
C GLN A 416 -12.01 9.72 32.85
N VAL A 417 -10.72 10.01 32.98
CA VAL A 417 -10.06 10.23 34.29
C VAL A 417 -10.64 11.45 35.00
N TYR A 418 -10.79 12.57 34.29
CA TYR A 418 -11.45 13.78 34.82
C TYR A 418 -12.84 13.48 35.39
N ARG A 419 -13.67 12.75 34.63
CA ARG A 419 -15.04 12.36 35.02
C ARG A 419 -15.04 11.45 36.25
N ALA A 420 -14.13 10.49 36.33
CA ALA A 420 -13.99 9.62 37.50
C ALA A 420 -13.59 10.39 38.77
N GLN A 421 -12.70 11.37 38.66
CA GLN A 421 -12.32 12.25 39.76
C GLN A 421 -13.50 13.14 40.20
N ARG A 422 -14.22 13.75 39.27
CA ARG A 422 -15.43 14.54 39.57
C ARG A 422 -16.47 13.71 40.33
N ASN A 423 -16.78 12.50 39.85
CA ASN A 423 -17.78 11.63 40.48
C ASN A 423 -17.38 11.20 41.90
N THR A 424 -16.09 10.93 42.14
CA THR A 424 -15.58 10.60 43.48
C THR A 424 -15.61 11.80 44.44
N HIS A 425 -15.37 13.02 43.95
CA HIS A 425 -15.54 14.24 44.74
C HIS A 425 -17.01 14.55 45.08
N VAL A 426 -17.94 14.34 44.15
CA VAL A 426 -19.39 14.47 44.41
C VAL A 426 -19.87 13.45 45.44
N THR A 427 -19.40 12.19 45.34
CA THR A 427 -19.75 11.12 46.29
C THR A 427 -19.25 11.44 47.71
N ARG A 428 -18.00 11.92 47.85
CA ARG A 428 -17.44 12.35 49.14
C ARG A 428 -18.10 13.60 49.71
N GLY A 429 -18.58 14.51 48.86
CA GLY A 429 -19.32 15.71 49.29
C GLY A 429 -20.72 15.38 49.87
N HIS A 430 -21.33 14.28 49.42
CA HIS A 430 -22.60 13.80 49.96
C HIS A 430 -22.46 13.11 51.33
N ASP A 431 -21.35 12.41 51.58
CA ASP A 431 -21.05 11.76 52.88
C ASP A 431 -20.81 12.75 54.04
N VAL A 432 -20.44 14.01 53.76
CA VAL A 432 -20.20 15.03 54.80
C VAL A 432 -21.50 15.73 55.25
N MET A 433 -22.65 15.46 54.60
CA MET A 433 -23.92 16.16 54.82
C MET A 433 -25.05 15.27 55.39
N GLN A 434 -24.73 14.14 56.03
CA GLN A 434 -25.71 13.40 56.84
C GLN A 434 -25.37 13.48 58.34
N PRO A 435 -26.22 14.13 59.17
CA PRO A 435 -26.07 14.07 60.62
C PRO A 435 -26.43 12.66 61.12
N THR A 436 -25.53 12.11 61.92
CA THR A 436 -25.62 10.83 62.61
C THR A 436 -26.81 10.79 63.56
N HIS A 437 -27.87 10.06 63.20
CA HIS A 437 -28.78 9.48 64.19
C HIS A 437 -28.30 8.08 64.55
N MET A 438 -27.48 8.03 65.59
CA MET A 438 -26.92 6.80 66.15
C MET A 438 -27.99 6.13 67.05
N GLY A 439 -28.64 5.09 66.53
CA GLY A 439 -29.41 4.11 67.29
C GLY A 439 -28.54 2.87 67.55
N ILE A 440 -28.43 2.50 68.82
CA ILE A 440 -27.43 1.60 69.41
C ILE A 440 -27.82 0.11 69.20
N ILE A 441 -26.81 -0.77 69.06
CA ILE A 441 -26.60 -2.09 69.75
C ILE A 441 -26.20 -3.28 68.83
N GLN A 442 -24.93 -3.70 69.00
CA GLN A 442 -24.35 -5.08 69.05
C GLN A 442 -24.29 -5.95 67.77
N ASN A 443 -23.25 -6.73 67.43
CA ASN A 443 -22.21 -7.39 68.23
C ASN A 443 -21.03 -7.91 67.34
N TRP A 444 -19.80 -7.83 67.89
CA TRP A 444 -18.68 -8.80 67.89
C TRP A 444 -17.61 -8.86 66.77
N ASN A 445 -16.39 -8.55 67.22
CA ASN A 445 -15.08 -8.93 66.70
C ASN A 445 -14.82 -10.43 66.85
N HIS A 446 -14.13 -11.04 65.89
CA HIS A 446 -12.85 -11.72 66.14
C HIS A 446 -12.08 -12.00 64.84
N VAL A 447 -10.84 -11.48 64.79
CA VAL A 447 -9.70 -11.92 63.95
C VAL A 447 -8.86 -12.89 64.81
N PRO A 448 -8.00 -13.77 64.25
CA PRO A 448 -6.61 -13.44 63.82
C PRO A 448 -6.19 -14.17 62.49
N GLU A 449 -5.29 -13.68 61.62
CA GLU A 449 -3.80 -13.56 61.70
C GLU A 449 -3.09 -14.90 62.07
N ASN A 450 -1.96 -15.37 61.52
CA ASN A 450 -0.94 -14.89 60.58
C ASN A 450 0.03 -16.07 60.23
N GLU A 451 0.94 -15.86 59.26
CA GLU A 451 2.31 -16.41 59.13
C GLU A 451 2.64 -17.84 58.62
N GLY A 452 3.56 -17.88 57.64
CA GLY A 452 4.58 -18.94 57.49
C GLY A 452 4.74 -19.59 56.11
N GLY A 453 5.73 -19.16 55.31
CA GLY A 453 6.42 -20.04 54.33
C GLY A 453 7.56 -20.81 55.02
N PRO A 454 8.20 -21.87 54.45
CA PRO A 454 8.69 -21.89 53.06
C PRO A 454 8.70 -23.27 52.33
N TYR A 455 9.19 -23.27 51.07
CA TYR A 455 9.82 -24.37 50.32
C TYR A 455 8.96 -25.49 49.67
N ARG A 456 8.78 -25.41 48.34
CA ARG A 456 9.35 -26.35 47.33
C ARG A 456 8.78 -26.08 45.92
N SER A 457 9.69 -25.87 44.95
CA SER A 457 9.46 -26.22 43.55
C SER A 457 9.71 -27.74 43.38
N PRO A 458 9.06 -28.41 42.42
CA PRO A 458 9.71 -28.54 41.11
C PRO A 458 8.76 -28.41 39.89
N GLU A 459 9.37 -28.03 38.77
CA GLU A 459 8.92 -28.04 37.37
C GLU A 459 8.45 -29.44 36.87
N PRO A 460 8.26 -29.69 35.54
CA PRO A 460 7.41 -29.03 34.53
C PRO A 460 6.64 -30.08 33.70
N HIS A 461 5.41 -29.85 33.22
CA HIS A 461 4.84 -30.70 32.15
C HIS A 461 4.34 -29.88 30.96
N ARG A 462 5.16 -29.92 29.89
CA ARG A 462 4.71 -29.90 28.49
C ARG A 462 3.63 -30.96 28.28
N ARG A 463 2.53 -30.64 27.60
CA ARG A 463 2.26 -31.07 26.22
C ARG A 463 0.88 -30.59 25.74
N SER A 464 0.91 -30.17 24.48
CA SER A 464 -0.16 -30.01 23.49
C SER A 464 -1.34 -30.97 23.61
N ILE A 465 -2.52 -30.57 23.13
CA ILE A 465 -2.94 -30.73 21.72
C ILE A 465 -3.47 -29.38 21.23
#